data_AF-A0A975YKQ7-F1
#
_entry.id   AF-A0A975YKQ7-F1
#
_cell.length_a   1.000
_cell.length_b   1.000
_cell.length_c   1.000
_cell.angle_alpha   90.00
_cell.angle_beta   90.00
_cell.angle_gamma   90.00
#
_symmetry.space_group_name_H-M   'P 1'
#
loop_
_entity.id
_entity.type
_entity.pdbx_description
1 polymer ?
#
loop_
_entity_poly.entity_id
_entity_poly.type
_entity_poly.pdbx_seq_one_letter_code
_entity_poly.pdbx_strand_id
1 'polypeptide(L)'
;MTRPVLTLLALLAVLLAACQQVGRLLDPDVAQLERFQQARARGDLRAIADEEVVETCQHAGTEACARLMAIRAESCLALAMARRAPGAACPAATAEARAELACAHAAFAAAMGSPAGRFTEAQVLALRQGRAQAAYCRAELETVMAGVPLARESLSLSAGLPPARRAAIGGSAALYLARPGAGADSVRCERAREAARLAAAGLAANPEVEERALLLRLAADAAARRATIPGCTP
;
A
#
# COMPACT_ATOMS: atom_id res chain seq x y z
N MET A 1 29.40 -41.58 -35.86
CA MET A 1 30.28 -40.77 -34.98
C MET A 1 29.48 -39.57 -34.46
N THR A 2 28.71 -39.72 -33.37
CA THR A 2 27.81 -38.65 -32.85
C THR A 2 27.74 -38.59 -31.32
N ARG A 3 28.48 -39.45 -30.62
CA ARG A 3 28.43 -39.59 -29.15
C ARG A 3 29.14 -38.51 -28.32
N PRO A 4 30.18 -37.76 -28.76
CA PRO A 4 30.90 -36.86 -27.86
C PRO A 4 30.20 -35.50 -27.63
N VAL A 5 29.29 -35.10 -28.52
CA VAL A 5 28.61 -33.78 -28.44
C VAL A 5 27.49 -33.78 -27.39
N LEU A 6 26.79 -34.92 -27.24
CA LEU A 6 25.70 -35.08 -26.26
C LEU A 6 26.22 -35.11 -24.81
N THR A 7 27.38 -35.71 -24.56
CA THR A 7 28.00 -35.71 -23.22
C THR A 7 28.50 -34.33 -22.82
N LEU A 8 29.05 -33.55 -23.76
CA LEU A 8 29.53 -32.19 -23.48
C LEU A 8 28.38 -31.24 -23.13
N LEU A 9 27.25 -31.33 -23.84
CA LEU A 9 26.04 -30.54 -23.56
C LEU A 9 25.40 -30.91 -22.22
N ALA A 10 25.37 -32.20 -21.87
CA ALA A 10 24.86 -32.65 -20.57
C ALA A 10 25.75 -32.16 -19.40
N LEU A 11 27.08 -32.19 -19.56
CA LEU A 11 28.02 -31.66 -18.56
C LEU A 11 27.92 -30.14 -18.40
N LEU A 12 27.74 -29.39 -19.49
CA LEU A 12 27.51 -27.94 -19.43
C LEU A 12 26.19 -27.60 -18.72
N ALA A 13 25.11 -28.36 -18.98
CA ALA A 13 23.83 -28.17 -18.32
C ALA A 13 23.91 -28.44 -16.81
N VAL A 14 24.65 -29.48 -16.39
CA VAL A 14 24.86 -29.82 -14.98
C VAL A 14 25.71 -28.76 -14.26
N LEU A 15 26.76 -28.23 -14.91
CA LEU A 15 27.59 -27.15 -14.34
C LEU A 15 26.82 -25.84 -14.20
N LEU A 16 25.97 -25.49 -15.18
CA LEU A 16 25.10 -24.31 -15.11
C LEU A 16 24.03 -24.44 -14.02
N ALA A 17 23.44 -25.63 -13.87
CA ALA A 17 22.46 -25.89 -12.81
C ALA A 17 23.09 -25.84 -11.40
N ALA A 18 24.32 -26.35 -11.25
CA ALA A 18 25.06 -26.30 -10.00
C ALA A 18 25.45 -24.86 -9.62
N CYS A 19 25.86 -24.02 -10.58
CA CYS A 19 26.16 -22.61 -10.31
C CYS A 19 24.92 -21.81 -9.88
N GLN A 20 23.73 -22.12 -10.41
CA GLN A 20 22.49 -21.47 -9.97
C GLN A 20 22.07 -21.87 -8.55
N GLN A 21 22.35 -23.10 -8.13
CA GLN A 21 22.11 -23.56 -6.76
C GLN A 21 23.09 -22.94 -5.76
N VAL A 22 24.37 -22.78 -6.14
CA VAL A 22 25.38 -22.14 -5.30
C VAL A 22 25.13 -20.63 -5.16
N GLY A 23 24.69 -19.94 -6.23
CA GLY A 23 24.31 -18.53 -6.15
C GLY A 23 23.16 -18.25 -5.17
N ARG A 24 22.18 -19.17 -5.06
CA ARG A 24 21.07 -19.07 -4.08
C ARG A 24 21.49 -19.29 -2.63
N LEU A 25 22.59 -19.99 -2.39
CA LEU A 25 23.17 -20.16 -1.04
C LEU A 25 24.07 -18.97 -0.65
N LEU A 26 24.56 -18.20 -1.62
CA LEU A 26 25.47 -17.08 -1.41
C LEU A 26 24.74 -15.73 -1.23
N ASP A 27 23.52 -15.58 -1.76
CA ASP A 27 22.70 -14.38 -1.59
C ASP A 27 21.24 -14.74 -1.23
N PRO A 28 20.89 -14.78 0.07
CA PRO A 28 19.54 -15.14 0.51
C PRO A 28 18.47 -14.14 0.06
N ASP A 29 18.83 -12.87 -0.15
CA ASP A 29 17.90 -11.81 -0.56
C ASP A 29 17.46 -12.04 -2.02
N VAL A 30 18.41 -12.35 -2.90
CA VAL A 30 18.12 -12.64 -4.32
C VAL A 30 17.29 -13.93 -4.43
N ALA A 31 17.63 -14.97 -3.68
CA ALA A 31 16.87 -16.22 -3.68
C ALA A 31 15.42 -16.01 -3.20
N GLN A 32 15.20 -15.17 -2.19
CA GLN A 32 13.85 -14.82 -1.76
C GLN A 32 13.11 -13.97 -2.79
N LEU A 33 13.81 -13.03 -3.44
CA LEU A 33 13.22 -12.18 -4.47
C LEU A 33 12.70 -13.01 -5.65
N GLU A 34 13.46 -14.01 -6.10
CA GLU A 34 13.02 -14.96 -7.13
C GLU A 34 11.76 -15.72 -6.70
N ARG A 35 11.69 -16.20 -5.45
CA ARG A 35 10.50 -16.89 -4.93
C ARG A 35 9.28 -15.98 -4.92
N PHE A 36 9.44 -14.74 -4.46
CA PHE A 36 8.38 -13.73 -4.44
C PHE A 36 7.89 -13.41 -5.85
N GLN A 37 8.80 -13.25 -6.81
CA GLN A 37 8.44 -13.02 -8.22
C GLN A 37 7.67 -14.21 -8.81
N GLN A 38 8.08 -15.44 -8.52
CA GLN A 38 7.39 -16.65 -8.97
C GLN A 38 6.00 -16.80 -8.33
N ALA A 39 5.89 -16.56 -7.01
CA ALA A 39 4.61 -16.58 -6.31
C ALA A 39 3.66 -15.50 -6.87
N ARG A 40 4.17 -14.29 -7.12
CA ARG A 40 3.43 -13.19 -7.72
C ARG A 40 2.93 -13.54 -9.12
N ALA A 41 3.77 -14.16 -9.95
CA ALA A 41 3.40 -14.60 -11.28
C ALA A 41 2.28 -15.65 -11.27
N ARG A 42 2.19 -16.47 -10.21
CA ARG A 42 1.11 -17.45 -9.99
C ARG A 42 -0.12 -16.87 -9.28
N GLY A 43 -0.09 -15.60 -8.88
CA GLY A 43 -1.15 -14.97 -8.07
C GLY A 43 -1.20 -15.46 -6.62
N ASP A 44 -0.15 -16.12 -6.12
CA ASP A 44 -0.07 -16.66 -4.76
C ASP A 44 0.35 -15.57 -3.76
N LEU A 45 -0.55 -14.60 -3.56
CA LEU A 45 -0.31 -13.43 -2.70
C LEU A 45 -0.17 -13.81 -1.23
N ARG A 46 -0.86 -14.89 -0.79
CA ARG A 46 -0.83 -15.36 0.60
C ARG A 46 0.55 -15.89 0.95
N ALA A 47 1.18 -16.69 0.08
CA ALA A 47 2.54 -17.17 0.31
C ALA A 47 3.54 -16.02 0.50
N ILE A 48 3.42 -14.94 -0.29
CA ILE A 48 4.26 -13.74 -0.15
C ILE A 48 3.97 -13.00 1.17
N ALA A 49 2.70 -12.86 1.54
CA ALA A 49 2.29 -12.14 2.74
C ALA A 49 2.72 -12.83 4.03
N ASP A 50 2.73 -14.17 4.03
CA ASP A 50 3.05 -15.00 5.19
C ASP A 50 4.56 -15.25 5.35
N GLU A 51 5.35 -15.20 4.26
CA GLU A 51 6.81 -15.38 4.32
C GLU A 51 7.51 -14.12 4.85
N GLU A 52 8.17 -14.20 6.02
CA GLU A 52 9.04 -13.14 6.57
C GLU A 52 10.17 -12.75 5.62
N VAL A 53 10.42 -11.45 5.45
CA VAL A 53 11.58 -10.99 4.65
C VAL A 53 12.84 -11.32 5.43
N VAL A 54 13.83 -11.89 4.73
CA VAL A 54 15.09 -12.36 5.32
C VAL A 54 15.74 -11.33 6.24
N GLU A 55 16.30 -11.79 7.36
CA GLU A 55 16.86 -10.92 8.41
C GLU A 55 18.00 -10.01 7.93
N THR A 56 18.74 -10.44 6.90
CA THR A 56 19.79 -9.65 6.23
C THR A 56 19.28 -8.31 5.72
N CYS A 57 17.99 -8.24 5.36
CA CYS A 57 17.33 -7.00 4.96
C CYS A 57 17.02 -6.04 6.10
N GLN A 58 17.26 -6.41 7.36
CA GLN A 58 17.04 -5.55 8.52
C GLN A 58 18.19 -4.56 8.78
N HIS A 59 19.40 -4.82 8.25
CA HIS A 59 20.62 -4.10 8.68
C HIS A 59 21.43 -3.43 7.55
N ALA A 60 21.28 -3.87 6.30
CA ALA A 60 21.88 -3.21 5.15
C ALA A 60 20.90 -3.31 3.97
N GLY A 61 20.11 -2.26 3.76
CA GLY A 61 19.10 -2.27 2.70
C GLY A 61 19.76 -2.36 1.34
N THR A 62 19.78 -3.54 0.73
CA THR A 62 20.11 -3.73 -0.68
C THR A 62 18.92 -3.30 -1.55
N GLU A 63 19.12 -3.17 -2.85
CA GLU A 63 18.03 -2.95 -3.80
C GLU A 63 17.04 -4.14 -3.78
N ALA A 64 17.55 -5.37 -3.57
CA ALA A 64 16.74 -6.58 -3.43
C ALA A 64 15.81 -6.50 -2.21
N CYS A 65 16.32 -6.05 -1.06
CA CYS A 65 15.52 -5.85 0.15
C CYS A 65 14.39 -4.83 -0.02
N ALA A 66 14.67 -3.71 -0.68
CA ALA A 66 13.63 -2.71 -0.97
C ALA A 66 12.51 -3.30 -1.84
N ARG A 67 12.89 -4.10 -2.86
CA ARG A 67 11.94 -4.78 -3.74
C ARG A 67 11.14 -5.88 -3.04
N LEU A 68 11.78 -6.66 -2.17
CA LEU A 68 11.11 -7.67 -1.34
C LEU A 68 10.02 -7.03 -0.48
N MET A 69 10.35 -5.95 0.22
CA MET A 69 9.39 -5.20 1.03
C MET A 69 8.25 -4.61 0.18
N ALA A 70 8.55 -4.08 -1.00
CA ALA A 70 7.53 -3.58 -1.92
C ALA A 70 6.56 -4.69 -2.39
N ILE A 71 7.07 -5.84 -2.82
CA ILE A 71 6.26 -6.97 -3.29
C ILE A 71 5.39 -7.52 -2.16
N ARG A 72 5.94 -7.64 -0.94
CA ARG A 72 5.16 -8.03 0.23
C ARG A 72 4.07 -7.02 0.55
N ALA A 73 4.39 -5.73 0.55
CA ALA A 73 3.44 -4.68 0.86
C ALA A 73 2.24 -4.68 -0.10
N GLU A 74 2.52 -4.80 -1.40
CA GLU A 74 1.51 -4.93 -2.45
C GLU A 74 0.63 -6.17 -2.24
N SER A 75 1.23 -7.31 -1.89
CA SER A 75 0.51 -8.56 -1.66
C SER A 75 -0.41 -8.49 -0.44
N CYS A 76 0.11 -7.98 0.68
CA CYS A 76 -0.67 -7.74 1.90
C CYS A 76 -1.83 -6.76 1.65
N LEU A 77 -1.60 -5.66 0.93
CA LEU A 77 -2.65 -4.70 0.59
C LEU A 77 -3.71 -5.33 -0.33
N ALA A 78 -3.29 -6.10 -1.34
CA ALA A 78 -4.20 -6.76 -2.26
C ALA A 78 -5.11 -7.79 -1.54
N LEU A 79 -4.56 -8.58 -0.62
CA LEU A 79 -5.34 -9.51 0.22
C LEU A 79 -6.37 -8.79 1.09
N ALA A 80 -5.99 -7.67 1.70
CA ALA A 80 -6.91 -6.85 2.50
C ALA A 80 -8.04 -6.29 1.63
N MET A 81 -7.69 -5.72 0.47
CA MET A 81 -8.63 -5.06 -0.42
C MET A 81 -9.56 -6.04 -1.16
N ALA A 82 -9.16 -7.30 -1.34
CA ALA A 82 -10.02 -8.35 -1.90
C ALA A 82 -11.27 -8.63 -1.05
N ARG A 83 -11.24 -8.29 0.24
CA ARG A 83 -12.38 -8.45 1.18
C ARG A 83 -13.30 -7.24 1.23
N ARG A 84 -13.03 -6.21 0.43
CA ARG A 84 -13.79 -4.96 0.41
C ARG A 84 -15.14 -5.18 -0.27
N ALA A 85 -16.21 -4.76 0.40
CA ALA A 85 -17.54 -4.73 -0.21
C ALA A 85 -17.55 -3.82 -1.45
N PRO A 86 -18.36 -4.12 -2.48
CA PRO A 86 -18.47 -3.27 -3.66
C PRO A 86 -18.74 -1.80 -3.30
N GLY A 87 -17.90 -0.89 -3.82
CA GLY A 87 -18.01 0.54 -3.57
C GLY A 87 -17.62 1.03 -2.16
N ALA A 88 -17.11 0.16 -1.27
CA ALA A 88 -16.49 0.61 -0.02
C ALA A 88 -15.06 1.13 -0.29
N ALA A 89 -14.56 2.06 0.53
CA ALA A 89 -13.19 2.54 0.41
C ALA A 89 -12.16 1.58 1.04
N CYS A 90 -12.58 0.88 2.11
CA CYS A 90 -11.74 -0.02 2.92
C CYS A 90 -12.48 -1.32 3.23
N PRO A 91 -11.76 -2.41 3.56
CA PRO A 91 -12.38 -3.67 3.94
C PRO A 91 -13.14 -3.58 5.26
N ALA A 92 -13.98 -4.58 5.53
CA ALA A 92 -14.63 -4.73 6.83
C ALA A 92 -13.59 -5.01 7.94
N ALA A 93 -13.93 -4.66 9.16
CA ALA A 93 -13.03 -4.74 10.32
C ALA A 93 -12.91 -6.17 10.87
N THR A 94 -12.25 -7.07 10.14
CA THR A 94 -11.91 -8.43 10.59
C THR A 94 -10.48 -8.49 11.15
N ALA A 95 -10.14 -9.56 11.87
CA ALA A 95 -8.79 -9.74 12.40
C ALA A 95 -7.75 -9.86 11.27
N GLU A 96 -8.11 -10.58 10.20
CA GLU A 96 -7.26 -10.79 9.03
C GLU A 96 -7.02 -9.48 8.28
N ALA A 97 -8.08 -8.67 8.07
CA ALA A 97 -7.93 -7.37 7.40
C ALA A 97 -7.04 -6.42 8.21
N ARG A 98 -7.12 -6.44 9.55
CA ARG A 98 -6.21 -5.68 10.41
C ARG A 98 -4.77 -6.15 10.24
N ALA A 99 -4.52 -7.45 10.29
CA ALA A 99 -3.19 -8.03 10.15
C ALA A 99 -2.57 -7.72 8.77
N GLU A 100 -3.34 -7.90 7.69
CA GLU A 100 -2.90 -7.64 6.32
C GLU A 100 -2.62 -6.15 6.07
N LEU A 101 -3.48 -5.25 6.55
CA LEU A 101 -3.25 -3.82 6.45
C LEU A 101 -2.04 -3.37 7.27
N ALA A 102 -1.82 -3.95 8.46
CA ALA A 102 -0.62 -3.71 9.27
C ALA A 102 0.65 -4.18 8.57
N CYS A 103 0.64 -5.38 7.97
CA CYS A 103 1.72 -5.88 7.12
C CYS A 103 2.00 -4.90 5.97
N ALA A 104 0.97 -4.52 5.22
CA ALA A 104 1.11 -3.63 4.07
C ALA A 104 1.73 -2.29 4.46
N HIS A 105 1.22 -1.67 5.53
CA HIS A 105 1.72 -0.37 6.00
C HIS A 105 3.18 -0.43 6.44
N ALA A 106 3.57 -1.43 7.23
CA ALA A 106 4.95 -1.60 7.68
C ALA A 106 5.90 -1.91 6.51
N ALA A 107 5.51 -2.80 5.60
CA ALA A 107 6.32 -3.19 4.46
C ALA A 107 6.47 -2.05 3.44
N PHE A 108 5.43 -1.25 3.16
CA PHE A 108 5.58 -0.04 2.34
C PHE A 108 6.52 0.97 3.00
N ALA A 109 6.43 1.14 4.33
CA ALA A 109 7.31 2.04 5.04
C ALA A 109 8.78 1.60 4.93
N ALA A 110 9.06 0.31 5.07
CA ALA A 110 10.40 -0.25 4.90
C ALA A 110 10.91 -0.14 3.47
N ALA A 111 10.07 -0.42 2.47
CA ALA A 111 10.44 -0.27 1.06
C ALA A 111 10.83 1.18 0.73
N MET A 112 10.03 2.16 1.17
CA MET A 112 10.29 3.58 0.94
C MET A 112 11.44 4.14 1.78
N GLY A 113 11.76 3.51 2.92
CA GLY A 113 12.86 3.91 3.80
C GLY A 113 14.23 3.41 3.33
N SER A 114 14.30 2.52 2.34
CA SER A 114 15.57 1.99 1.84
C SER A 114 16.25 2.97 0.87
N PRO A 115 17.45 3.50 1.19
CA PRO A 115 18.18 4.40 0.29
C PRO A 115 18.71 3.68 -0.97
N ALA A 116 18.78 2.35 -0.95
CA ALA A 116 19.19 1.53 -2.10
C ALA A 116 18.02 1.09 -2.99
N GLY A 117 16.77 1.39 -2.60
CA GLY A 117 15.59 1.18 -3.44
C GLY A 117 15.65 2.11 -4.64
N ARG A 118 16.36 1.70 -5.70
CA ARG A 118 16.45 2.42 -6.99
C ARG A 118 15.12 2.32 -7.74
N PHE A 119 14.06 2.85 -7.14
CA PHE A 119 12.72 2.87 -7.69
C PHE A 119 12.60 3.97 -8.73
N THR A 120 11.92 3.69 -9.83
CA THR A 120 11.50 4.72 -10.79
C THR A 120 10.49 5.67 -10.14
N GLU A 121 10.30 6.85 -10.72
CA GLU A 121 9.28 7.81 -10.23
C GLU A 121 7.89 7.18 -10.16
N ALA A 122 7.51 6.40 -11.18
CA ALA A 122 6.25 5.67 -11.20
C ALA A 122 6.13 4.64 -10.06
N GLN A 123 7.22 3.92 -9.74
CA GLN A 123 7.25 2.99 -8.62
C GLN A 123 7.15 3.71 -7.27
N VAL A 124 7.86 4.83 -7.10
CA VAL A 124 7.74 5.68 -5.90
C VAL A 124 6.31 6.17 -5.72
N LEU A 125 5.65 6.56 -6.80
CA LEU A 125 4.25 6.99 -6.77
C LEU A 125 3.30 5.85 -6.36
N ALA A 126 3.51 4.65 -6.91
CA ALA A 126 2.74 3.46 -6.56
C ALA A 126 2.92 3.06 -5.08
N LEU A 127 4.16 3.06 -4.58
CA LEU A 127 4.48 2.79 -3.17
C LEU A 127 3.81 3.82 -2.25
N ARG A 128 3.89 5.11 -2.61
CA ARG A 128 3.23 6.20 -1.87
C ARG A 128 1.72 6.02 -1.84
N GLN A 129 1.10 5.68 -2.97
CA GLN A 129 -0.33 5.43 -3.05
C GLN A 129 -0.74 4.23 -2.18
N GLY A 130 -0.01 3.11 -2.29
CA GLY A 130 -0.26 1.90 -1.50
C GLY A 130 -0.13 2.16 0.00
N ARG A 131 0.91 2.89 0.42
CA ARG A 131 1.11 3.28 1.82
C ARG A 131 0.00 4.19 2.33
N ALA A 132 -0.42 5.18 1.54
CA ALA A 132 -1.51 6.08 1.90
C ALA A 132 -2.83 5.32 2.08
N GLN A 133 -3.16 4.44 1.13
CA GLN A 133 -4.34 3.58 1.20
C GLN A 133 -4.30 2.66 2.41
N ALA A 134 -3.16 2.00 2.65
CA ALA A 134 -2.97 1.12 3.80
C ALA A 134 -3.15 1.89 5.12
N ALA A 135 -2.49 3.05 5.27
CA ALA A 135 -2.61 3.90 6.45
C ALA A 135 -4.06 4.35 6.69
N TYR A 136 -4.77 4.82 5.65
CA TYR A 136 -6.17 5.21 5.77
C TYR A 136 -7.06 4.04 6.20
N CYS A 137 -6.94 2.89 5.53
CA CYS A 137 -7.76 1.75 5.90
C CYS A 137 -7.42 1.18 7.27
N ARG A 138 -6.15 1.19 7.69
CA ARG A 138 -5.82 0.86 9.08
C ARG A 138 -6.54 1.80 10.05
N ALA A 139 -6.54 3.11 9.78
CA ALA A 139 -7.23 4.07 10.64
C ALA A 139 -8.73 3.72 10.81
N GLU A 140 -9.40 3.33 9.72
CA GLU A 140 -10.82 2.92 9.74
C GLU A 140 -11.10 1.66 10.58
N LEU A 141 -10.10 0.81 10.82
CA LEU A 141 -10.23 -0.45 11.54
C LEU A 141 -9.86 -0.35 13.03
N GLU A 142 -9.37 0.81 13.45
CA GLU A 142 -8.96 1.15 14.81
C GLU A 142 -10.01 2.00 15.53
N THR A 143 -9.80 2.23 16.83
CA THR A 143 -10.54 3.29 17.54
C THR A 143 -10.21 4.65 16.93
N VAL A 144 -11.14 5.63 17.03
CA VAL A 144 -10.93 6.96 16.41
C VAL A 144 -9.57 7.55 16.78
N MET A 145 -9.27 7.59 18.08
CA MET A 145 -8.02 8.13 18.62
C MET A 145 -6.78 7.39 18.10
N ALA A 146 -6.80 6.05 18.07
CA ALA A 146 -5.67 5.25 17.57
C ALA A 146 -5.46 5.42 16.05
N GLY A 147 -6.54 5.66 15.29
CA GLY A 147 -6.43 5.90 13.85
C GLY A 147 -6.07 7.34 13.44
N VAL A 148 -6.12 8.33 14.35
CA VAL A 148 -5.70 9.72 14.05
C VAL A 148 -4.28 9.81 13.46
N PRO A 149 -3.22 9.23 14.06
CA PRO A 149 -1.87 9.30 13.47
C PRO A 149 -1.81 8.66 12.07
N LEU A 150 -2.50 7.53 11.87
CA LEU A 150 -2.55 6.82 10.58
C LEU A 150 -3.29 7.65 9.50
N ALA A 151 -4.40 8.31 9.86
CA ALA A 151 -5.12 9.19 8.96
C ALA A 151 -4.31 10.45 8.61
N ARG A 152 -3.55 11.01 9.56
CA ARG A 152 -2.62 12.13 9.29
C ARG A 152 -1.50 11.71 8.34
N GLU A 153 -0.94 10.52 8.54
CA GLU A 153 0.07 9.96 7.64
C GLU A 153 -0.50 9.76 6.22
N SER A 154 -1.68 9.13 6.09
CA SER A 154 -2.37 8.98 4.80
C SER A 154 -2.57 10.33 4.10
N LEU A 155 -3.07 11.33 4.83
CA LEU A 155 -3.29 12.66 4.27
C LEU A 155 -1.99 13.28 3.76
N SER A 156 -0.90 13.18 4.53
CA SER A 156 0.43 13.67 4.13
C SER A 156 0.95 12.96 2.88
N LEU A 157 0.88 11.63 2.83
CA LEU A 157 1.32 10.84 1.68
C LEU A 157 0.49 11.17 0.42
N SER A 158 -0.82 11.34 0.58
CA SER A 158 -1.75 11.62 -0.52
C SER A 158 -1.46 12.94 -1.25
N ALA A 159 -0.84 13.91 -0.58
CA ALA A 159 -0.54 15.22 -1.15
C ALA A 159 0.39 15.16 -2.37
N GLY A 160 1.22 14.12 -2.47
CA GLY A 160 2.08 13.88 -3.64
C GLY A 160 1.46 13.02 -4.74
N LEU A 161 0.20 12.63 -4.61
CA LEU A 161 -0.49 11.80 -5.61
C LEU A 161 -1.12 12.65 -6.73
N PRO A 162 -1.45 12.04 -7.89
CA PRO A 162 -2.22 12.69 -8.94
C PRO A 162 -3.57 13.18 -8.42
N PRO A 163 -4.18 14.21 -9.03
CA PRO A 163 -5.35 14.91 -8.47
C PRO A 163 -6.49 14.01 -8.02
N ALA A 164 -6.90 13.03 -8.84
CA ALA A 164 -8.02 12.16 -8.53
C ALA A 164 -7.73 11.23 -7.34
N ARG A 165 -6.54 10.59 -7.32
CA ARG A 165 -6.08 9.73 -6.22
C ARG A 165 -5.84 10.51 -4.93
N ARG A 166 -5.28 11.71 -5.02
CA ARG A 166 -5.13 12.64 -3.89
C ARG A 166 -6.49 12.97 -3.28
N ALA A 167 -7.48 13.29 -4.12
CA ALA A 167 -8.81 13.62 -3.67
C ALA A 167 -9.48 12.41 -2.98
N ALA A 168 -9.40 11.22 -3.58
CA ALA A 168 -10.01 10.01 -3.04
C ALA A 168 -9.40 9.60 -1.68
N ILE A 169 -8.08 9.42 -1.62
CA ILE A 169 -7.40 8.93 -0.40
C ILE A 169 -7.26 10.04 0.63
N GLY A 170 -6.76 11.21 0.22
CA GLY A 170 -6.55 12.35 1.10
C GLY A 170 -7.86 12.92 1.64
N GLY A 171 -8.89 13.02 0.80
CA GLY A 171 -10.20 13.47 1.23
C GLY A 171 -10.86 12.50 2.21
N SER A 172 -10.74 11.19 2.00
CA SER A 172 -11.24 10.18 2.95
C SER A 172 -10.51 10.24 4.29
N ALA A 173 -9.18 10.43 4.27
CA ALA A 173 -8.39 10.62 5.49
C ALA A 173 -8.73 11.94 6.22
N ALA A 174 -8.97 13.03 5.49
CA ALA A 174 -9.46 14.28 6.06
C ALA A 174 -10.85 14.11 6.69
N LEU A 175 -11.76 13.38 6.04
CA LEU A 175 -13.07 13.08 6.59
C LEU A 175 -12.98 12.23 7.87
N TYR A 176 -12.07 11.26 7.92
CA TYR A 176 -11.78 10.51 9.16
C TYR A 176 -11.37 11.45 10.29
N LEU A 177 -10.46 12.39 10.02
CA LEU A 177 -10.00 13.37 11.01
C LEU A 177 -11.08 14.38 11.46
N ALA A 178 -12.24 14.40 10.81
CA ALA A 178 -13.40 15.17 11.22
C ALA A 178 -14.35 14.40 12.17
N ARG A 179 -14.10 13.12 12.45
CA ARG A 179 -14.93 12.29 13.34
C ARG A 179 -14.91 12.80 14.79
N PRO A 180 -15.99 12.59 15.57
CA PRO A 180 -15.98 12.84 17.01
C PRO A 180 -14.83 12.09 17.68
N GLY A 181 -14.09 12.76 18.57
CA GLY A 181 -12.91 12.17 19.24
C GLY A 181 -11.59 12.24 18.45
N ALA A 182 -11.59 12.76 17.21
CA ALA A 182 -10.35 12.94 16.43
C ALA A 182 -9.56 14.23 16.79
N GLY A 183 -10.15 15.12 17.60
CA GLY A 183 -9.56 16.40 18.02
C GLY A 183 -10.61 17.41 18.43
N ALA A 184 -10.18 18.66 18.65
CA ALA A 184 -11.07 19.79 18.94
C ALA A 184 -12.02 20.09 17.76
N ASP A 185 -13.20 20.63 18.05
CA ASP A 185 -14.24 20.89 17.04
C ASP A 185 -13.80 21.83 15.92
N SER A 186 -12.99 22.86 16.23
CA SER A 186 -12.41 23.75 15.21
C SER A 186 -11.55 22.98 14.21
N VAL A 187 -10.64 22.13 14.69
CA VAL A 187 -9.78 21.29 13.86
C VAL A 187 -10.60 20.29 13.06
N ARG A 188 -11.60 19.66 13.69
CA ARG A 188 -12.50 18.72 13.00
C ARG A 188 -13.28 19.43 11.88
N CYS A 189 -13.71 20.66 12.11
CA CYS A 189 -14.40 21.46 11.10
C CYS A 189 -13.51 21.76 9.90
N GLU A 190 -12.27 22.20 10.13
CA GLU A 190 -11.28 22.42 9.07
C GLU A 190 -11.04 21.15 8.26
N ARG A 191 -10.95 19.98 8.92
CA ARG A 191 -10.78 18.69 8.25
C ARG A 191 -11.99 18.29 7.41
N ALA A 192 -13.21 18.59 7.87
CA ALA A 192 -14.42 18.36 7.08
C ALA A 192 -14.49 19.29 5.86
N ARG A 193 -14.08 20.57 6.01
CA ARG A 193 -13.96 21.52 4.88
C ARG A 193 -12.90 21.07 3.88
N GLU A 194 -11.76 20.59 4.37
CA GLU A 194 -10.68 20.05 3.54
C GLU A 194 -11.13 18.82 2.75
N ALA A 195 -11.86 17.89 3.37
CA ALA A 195 -12.43 16.73 2.69
C ALA A 195 -13.37 17.16 1.54
N ALA A 196 -14.24 18.14 1.77
CA ALA A 196 -15.13 18.68 0.74
C ALA A 196 -14.34 19.36 -0.40
N ARG A 197 -13.30 20.14 -0.08
CA ARG A 197 -12.44 20.81 -1.06
C ARG A 197 -11.70 19.80 -1.93
N LEU A 198 -11.15 18.76 -1.33
CA LEU A 198 -10.47 17.68 -2.04
C LEU A 198 -11.44 16.92 -2.94
N ALA A 199 -12.64 16.57 -2.44
CA ALA A 199 -13.66 15.91 -3.24
C ALA A 199 -14.07 16.73 -4.48
N ALA A 200 -14.31 18.03 -4.30
CA ALA A 200 -14.64 18.93 -5.41
C ALA A 200 -13.50 19.03 -6.44
N ALA A 201 -12.25 19.18 -5.98
CA ALA A 201 -11.08 19.20 -6.86
C ALA A 201 -10.90 17.87 -7.62
N GLY A 202 -11.17 16.73 -6.97
CA GLY A 202 -11.15 15.41 -7.61
C GLY A 202 -12.21 15.27 -8.69
N LEU A 203 -13.44 15.73 -8.44
CA LEU A 203 -14.53 15.69 -9.43
C LEU A 203 -14.22 16.57 -10.66
N ALA A 204 -13.57 17.71 -10.45
CA ALA A 204 -13.13 18.60 -11.54
C ALA A 204 -12.00 17.99 -12.40
N ALA A 205 -11.30 16.97 -11.90
CA ALA A 205 -10.21 16.29 -12.61
C ALA A 205 -10.69 15.19 -13.58
N ASN A 206 -11.99 15.11 -13.88
CA ASN A 206 -12.61 14.09 -14.74
C ASN A 206 -12.27 12.64 -14.34
N PRO A 207 -12.62 12.21 -13.12
CA PRO A 207 -12.31 10.88 -12.62
C PRO A 207 -13.14 9.81 -13.36
N GLU A 208 -12.62 8.58 -13.36
CA GLU A 208 -13.33 7.39 -13.84
C GLU A 208 -14.62 7.14 -13.04
N VAL A 209 -15.51 6.29 -13.55
CA VAL A 209 -16.87 6.09 -12.99
C VAL A 209 -16.84 5.71 -11.50
N GLU A 210 -16.00 4.75 -11.12
CA GLU A 210 -15.90 4.29 -9.73
C GLU A 210 -15.35 5.38 -8.80
N GLU A 211 -14.29 6.07 -9.24
CA GLU A 211 -13.67 7.14 -8.47
C GLU A 211 -14.59 8.36 -8.35
N ARG A 212 -15.36 8.67 -9.40
CA ARG A 212 -16.43 9.67 -9.37
C ARG A 212 -17.48 9.33 -8.31
N ALA A 213 -17.95 8.08 -8.26
CA ALA A 213 -18.94 7.65 -7.27
C ALA A 213 -18.41 7.80 -5.83
N LEU A 214 -17.14 7.42 -5.60
CA LEU A 214 -16.47 7.62 -4.31
C LEU A 214 -16.38 9.10 -3.93
N LEU A 215 -15.95 9.96 -4.87
CA LEU A 215 -15.79 11.39 -4.63
C LEU A 215 -17.12 12.12 -4.36
N LEU A 216 -18.20 11.72 -5.04
CA LEU A 216 -19.55 12.22 -4.77
C LEU A 216 -20.01 11.87 -3.35
N ARG A 217 -19.81 10.61 -2.94
CA ARG A 217 -20.13 10.16 -1.58
C ARG A 217 -19.29 10.92 -0.54
N LEU A 218 -17.99 11.07 -0.80
CA LEU A 218 -17.08 11.82 0.07
C LEU A 218 -17.54 13.29 0.25
N ALA A 219 -17.97 13.96 -0.81
CA ALA A 219 -18.49 15.33 -0.72
C ALA A 219 -19.76 15.40 0.13
N ALA A 220 -20.69 14.46 -0.05
CA ALA A 220 -21.91 14.37 0.75
C ALA A 220 -21.60 14.09 2.24
N ASP A 221 -20.71 13.15 2.52
CA ASP A 221 -20.31 12.80 3.88
C ASP A 221 -19.59 13.96 4.59
N ALA A 222 -18.78 14.72 3.85
CA ALA A 222 -18.13 15.92 4.36
C ALA A 222 -19.15 17.01 4.73
N ALA A 223 -20.18 17.23 3.89
CA ALA A 223 -21.25 18.16 4.18
C ALA A 223 -22.07 17.73 5.41
N ALA A 224 -22.46 16.45 5.47
CA ALA A 224 -23.16 15.88 6.61
C ALA A 224 -22.33 16.02 7.90
N ARG A 225 -21.02 15.75 7.83
CA ARG A 225 -20.13 15.87 8.98
C ARG A 225 -20.05 17.32 9.49
N ARG A 226 -19.92 18.31 8.60
CA ARG A 226 -19.89 19.73 8.97
C ARG A 226 -21.15 20.15 9.72
N ALA A 227 -22.33 19.69 9.29
CA ALA A 227 -23.59 20.02 9.95
C ALA A 227 -23.67 19.50 11.40
N THR A 228 -22.88 18.48 11.75
CA THR A 228 -22.84 17.89 13.11
C THR A 228 -21.75 18.47 14.01
N ILE A 229 -20.88 19.35 13.51
CA ILE A 229 -19.78 19.93 14.30
C ILE A 229 -20.20 21.32 14.79
N PRO A 230 -20.20 21.59 16.10
CA PRO A 230 -20.48 22.92 16.66
C PRO A 230 -19.62 24.01 16.00
N GLY A 231 -20.27 25.09 15.55
CA GLY A 231 -19.58 26.23 14.93
C GLY A 231 -19.03 25.98 13.51
N CYS A 232 -19.39 24.88 12.84
CA CYS A 232 -18.88 24.52 11.53
C CYS A 232 -19.82 24.82 10.34
N THR A 233 -21.00 25.36 10.63
CA THR A 233 -21.96 25.81 9.62
C THR A 233 -21.36 26.90 8.72
N PRO A 234 -21.90 27.09 7.51
CA PRO A 234 -21.41 28.08 6.54
C PRO A 234 -21.29 29.49 7.13
#